data_AF-A0AAD8W3I0-F1
#
_entry.id   AF-A0AAD8W3I0-F1
#
_cell.length_a   1.000
_cell.length_b   1.000
_cell.length_c   1.000
_cell.angle_alpha   90.00
_cell.angle_beta   90.00
_cell.angle_gamma   90.00
#
_symmetry.space_group_name_H-M   'P 1'
#
loop_
_entity.id
_entity.type
_entity.pdbx_description
1 polymer ?
#
loop_
_entity_poly.entity_id
_entity_poly.type
_entity_poly.pdbx_seq_one_letter_code
_entity_poly.pdbx_strand_id
1 'polypeptide(L)'
;MKNISFFSLLLFCLAALQLHADASQQEDALRAFISSRKKGEISSGTFKARNIGDMVASSLAAKNSSAVSHKAADKIRALPGQPQGVDFDQYGGYVTVDQKNGRALFYYFVEAPSGAAEKPLVLWLNGGPGCSSLGYGAMQELGPFRVSQDNKTLTKNLNAWNTVANVLFLESPAGVGYSYSNTSSDYNLSGDQRTADDAYIFLLNWLERFPEYKDRAFYISGESFAGHYVPELAATILLHNTYNNRTIVNLKGVLVRSQICML
;
A
#
# COMPACT_ATOMS: atom_id res chain seq x y z
N MET A 1 3.22 -29.74 -28.43
CA MET A 1 1.96 -28.98 -28.35
C MET A 1 0.97 -29.83 -27.56
N LYS A 2 0.63 -29.46 -26.33
CA LYS A 2 -0.34 -30.23 -25.52
C LYS A 2 -1.74 -29.79 -25.91
N ASN A 3 -2.55 -30.72 -26.43
CA ASN A 3 -3.95 -30.49 -26.73
C ASN A 3 -4.70 -30.17 -25.44
N ILE A 4 -5.04 -28.89 -25.24
CA ILE A 4 -5.97 -28.49 -24.20
C ILE A 4 -7.33 -29.05 -24.61
N SER A 5 -7.88 -29.96 -23.82
CA SER A 5 -9.20 -30.55 -24.07
C SER A 5 -10.24 -29.43 -24.15
N PHE A 6 -11.13 -29.50 -25.14
CA PHE A 6 -12.24 -28.55 -25.32
C PHE A 6 -13.05 -28.38 -24.03
N PHE A 7 -13.13 -29.44 -23.22
CA PHE A 7 -13.79 -29.45 -21.92
C PHE A 7 -13.09 -28.54 -20.89
N SER A 8 -11.75 -28.51 -20.90
CA SER A 8 -10.96 -27.64 -20.02
C SER A 8 -11.14 -26.17 -20.41
N LEU A 9 -11.23 -25.85 -21.70
CA LEU A 9 -11.49 -24.49 -22.19
C LEU A 9 -12.90 -24.01 -21.77
N LEU A 10 -13.89 -24.89 -21.84
CA LEU A 10 -15.27 -24.61 -21.47
C LEU A 10 -15.40 -24.33 -19.96
N LEU A 11 -14.74 -25.13 -19.12
CA LEU A 11 -14.68 -24.94 -17.66
C LEU A 11 -14.02 -23.61 -17.28
N PHE A 12 -12.92 -23.24 -17.97
CA PHE A 12 -12.29 -21.94 -17.77
C PHE A 12 -13.20 -20.77 -18.19
N CYS A 13 -13.94 -20.90 -19.29
CA CYS A 13 -14.89 -19.87 -19.73
C CYS A 13 -16.06 -19.72 -18.75
N LEU A 14 -16.60 -20.83 -18.25
CA LEU A 14 -17.67 -20.83 -17.24
C LEU A 14 -17.23 -20.19 -15.92
N ALA A 15 -16.02 -20.50 -15.45
CA ALA A 15 -15.45 -19.87 -14.26
C ALA A 15 -15.20 -18.37 -14.45
N ALA A 16 -14.70 -17.95 -15.63
CA ALA A 16 -14.50 -16.55 -15.96
C ALA A 16 -15.82 -15.76 -16.06
N LEU A 17 -16.87 -16.39 -16.59
CA LEU A 17 -18.23 -15.82 -16.65
C LEU A 17 -18.84 -15.66 -15.26
N GLN A 18 -18.64 -16.63 -14.37
CA GLN A 18 -19.08 -16.54 -12.96
C GLN A 18 -18.34 -15.42 -12.21
N LEU A 19 -17.02 -15.31 -12.39
CA LEU A 19 -16.23 -14.21 -11.82
C LEU A 19 -16.67 -12.83 -12.34
N HIS A 20 -16.96 -12.71 -13.64
CA HIS A 20 -17.49 -11.47 -14.22
C HIS A 20 -18.89 -11.13 -13.71
N ALA A 21 -19.75 -12.13 -13.55
CA ALA A 21 -21.10 -11.94 -13.01
C ALA A 21 -21.05 -11.46 -11.55
N ASP A 22 -20.19 -12.06 -10.71
CA ASP A 22 -19.99 -11.64 -9.33
C ASP A 22 -19.40 -10.23 -9.22
N ALA A 23 -18.41 -9.90 -10.06
CA ALA A 23 -17.82 -8.56 -10.10
C ALA A 23 -18.85 -7.50 -10.54
N SER A 24 -19.68 -7.81 -11.55
CA SER A 24 -20.78 -6.95 -12.00
C SER A 24 -21.82 -6.76 -10.90
N GLN A 25 -22.16 -7.82 -10.16
CA GLN A 25 -23.13 -7.75 -9.07
C GLN A 25 -22.61 -6.93 -7.88
N GLN A 26 -21.30 -7.01 -7.59
CA GLN A 26 -20.66 -6.15 -6.59
C GLN A 26 -20.62 -4.69 -7.03
N GLU A 27 -20.36 -4.41 -8.31
CA GLU A 27 -20.42 -3.06 -8.86
C GLU A 27 -21.84 -2.47 -8.76
N ASP A 28 -22.86 -3.24 -9.11
CA ASP A 28 -24.26 -2.81 -9.03
C ASP A 28 -24.70 -2.57 -7.58
N ALA A 29 -24.30 -3.46 -6.65
CA ALA A 29 -24.54 -3.28 -5.22
C ALA A 29 -23.85 -2.01 -4.70
N LEU A 30 -22.63 -1.72 -5.15
CA LEU A 30 -21.91 -0.49 -4.80
C LEU A 30 -22.60 0.75 -5.38
N ARG A 31 -23.04 0.70 -6.64
CA ARG A 31 -23.79 1.80 -7.29
C ARG A 31 -25.12 2.05 -6.59
N ALA A 32 -25.84 1.00 -6.21
CA ALA A 32 -27.08 1.08 -5.45
C ALA A 32 -26.85 1.68 -4.05
N PHE A 33 -25.78 1.28 -3.37
CA PHE A 33 -25.37 1.83 -2.08
C PHE A 33 -24.99 3.32 -2.17
N ILE A 34 -24.20 3.72 -3.17
CA ILE A 34 -23.85 5.13 -3.39
C ILE A 34 -25.11 5.96 -3.70
N SER A 35 -26.02 5.43 -4.50
CA SER A 35 -27.29 6.08 -4.84
C SER A 35 -28.22 6.23 -3.63
N SER A 36 -28.28 5.21 -2.75
CA SER A 36 -29.08 5.27 -1.52
C SER A 36 -28.52 6.28 -0.53
N ARG A 37 -27.19 6.41 -0.43
CA ARG A 37 -26.51 7.39 0.43
C ARG A 37 -26.58 8.83 -0.11
N LYS A 38 -26.72 9.03 -1.42
CA LYS A 38 -27.00 10.36 -2.01
C LYS A 38 -28.39 10.91 -1.65
N LYS A 39 -29.34 10.05 -1.25
CA LYS A 39 -30.73 10.44 -0.95
C LYS A 39 -31.04 10.54 0.56
N GLY A 40 -30.17 10.07 1.43
CA GLY A 40 -30.33 10.20 2.89
C GLY A 40 -29.69 11.50 3.40
N GLU A 41 -30.29 12.13 4.40
CA GLU A 41 -29.56 13.08 5.24
C GLU A 41 -28.27 12.40 5.74
N ILE A 42 -27.14 13.09 5.57
CA ILE A 42 -25.85 12.64 6.08
C ILE A 42 -26.02 12.55 7.60
N SER A 43 -26.20 11.32 8.11
CA SER A 43 -26.00 11.05 9.52
C SER A 43 -24.62 11.58 9.90
N SER A 44 -24.60 12.55 10.80
CA SER A 44 -23.42 13.28 11.27
C SER A 44 -22.48 12.44 12.15
N GLY A 45 -22.37 11.15 11.86
CA GLY A 45 -21.18 10.38 12.19
C GLY A 45 -20.01 10.87 11.34
N THR A 46 -19.63 12.13 11.51
CA THR A 46 -18.52 12.75 10.80
C THR A 46 -17.28 11.92 11.09
N PHE A 47 -16.72 11.29 10.06
CA PHE A 47 -15.35 10.78 10.15
C PHE A 47 -14.45 11.95 10.52
N LYS A 48 -14.05 12.02 11.80
CA LYS A 48 -13.20 13.08 12.33
C LYS A 48 -11.75 12.64 12.17
N ALA A 49 -11.14 12.94 11.02
CA ALA A 49 -9.69 12.92 10.97
C ALA A 49 -9.15 13.95 11.98
N ARG A 50 -8.10 13.57 12.69
CA ARG A 50 -7.44 14.47 13.62
C ARG A 50 -6.79 15.60 12.81
N ASN A 51 -6.85 16.83 13.31
CA ASN A 51 -6.02 17.88 12.74
C ASN A 51 -4.57 17.58 13.14
N ILE A 52 -3.82 16.99 12.22
CA ILE A 52 -2.40 16.62 12.39
C ILE A 52 -1.47 17.65 11.72
N GLY A 53 -1.95 18.87 11.46
CA GLY A 53 -1.16 19.92 10.81
C GLY A 53 0.18 20.17 11.50
N ASP A 54 0.20 20.23 12.84
CA ASP A 54 1.42 20.42 13.62
C ASP A 54 2.38 19.23 13.51
N MET A 55 1.85 17.99 13.47
CA MET A 55 2.65 16.78 13.29
C MET A 55 3.28 16.75 11.89
N VAL A 56 2.50 17.08 10.86
CA VAL A 56 2.96 17.18 9.47
C VAL A 56 4.02 18.27 9.34
N ALA A 57 3.77 19.47 9.86
CA ALA A 57 4.72 20.58 9.82
C ALA A 57 6.04 20.24 10.53
N SER A 58 5.95 19.62 11.72
CA SER A 58 7.13 19.16 12.46
C SER A 58 7.94 18.12 11.68
N SER A 59 7.24 17.18 11.04
CA SER A 59 7.87 16.12 10.25
C SER A 59 8.58 16.65 9.00
N LEU A 60 7.96 17.61 8.30
CA LEU A 60 8.53 18.25 7.12
C LEU A 60 9.68 19.21 7.46
N ALA A 61 9.58 19.98 8.55
CA ALA A 61 10.61 20.93 8.97
C ALA A 61 11.95 20.24 9.32
N ALA A 62 11.89 19.02 9.85
CA ALA A 62 13.07 18.23 10.18
C ALA A 62 13.88 17.75 8.95
N LYS A 63 13.37 17.94 7.72
CA LYS A 63 13.92 17.36 6.49
C LYS A 63 14.72 18.31 5.58
N ASN A 64 15.19 19.46 6.08
CA ASN A 64 15.93 20.45 5.29
C ASN A 64 17.33 20.01 4.75
N SER A 65 17.61 18.71 4.60
CA SER A 65 18.81 18.19 3.93
C SER A 65 18.47 17.08 2.91
N SER A 66 18.51 17.47 1.63
CA SER A 66 18.63 16.68 0.39
C SER A 66 17.82 15.38 0.24
N ALA A 67 16.53 15.48 -0.12
CA ALA A 67 15.70 14.34 -0.53
C ALA A 67 16.36 13.37 -1.55
N VAL A 68 17.15 13.91 -2.49
CA VAL A 68 17.86 13.14 -3.53
C VAL A 68 18.92 12.18 -2.95
N SER A 69 19.58 12.53 -1.84
CA SER A 69 20.59 11.65 -1.22
C SER A 69 19.95 10.44 -0.54
N HIS A 70 18.72 10.59 -0.05
CA HIS A 70 18.03 9.52 0.69
C HIS A 70 17.48 8.43 -0.23
N LYS A 71 16.89 8.78 -1.40
CA LYS A 71 16.43 7.77 -2.38
C LYS A 71 17.56 6.86 -2.86
N ALA A 72 18.73 7.44 -3.17
CA ALA A 72 19.88 6.68 -3.63
C ALA A 72 20.42 5.73 -2.54
N ALA A 73 20.36 6.14 -1.27
CA ALA A 73 20.76 5.31 -0.14
C ALA A 73 19.81 4.11 0.07
N ASP A 74 18.52 4.27 -0.22
CA ASP A 74 17.53 3.21 -0.09
C ASP A 74 17.57 2.21 -1.26
N LYS A 75 18.39 2.44 -2.29
CA LYS A 75 18.45 1.60 -3.49
C LYS A 75 18.96 0.19 -3.17
N ILE A 76 18.15 -0.82 -3.46
CA ILE A 76 18.54 -2.22 -3.35
C ILE A 76 19.14 -2.66 -4.68
N ARG A 77 20.44 -2.99 -4.70
CA ARG A 77 21.13 -3.47 -5.92
C ARG A 77 20.74 -4.90 -6.26
N ALA A 78 20.72 -5.78 -5.27
CA ALA A 78 20.26 -7.15 -5.37
C ALA A 78 19.93 -7.66 -3.96
N LEU A 79 18.85 -8.44 -3.84
CA LEU A 79 18.55 -9.19 -2.63
C LEU A 79 19.40 -10.49 -2.58
N PRO A 80 19.74 -10.99 -1.38
CA PRO A 80 20.31 -12.32 -1.24
C PRO A 80 19.41 -13.37 -1.91
N GLY A 81 19.98 -14.23 -2.75
CA GLY A 81 19.23 -15.27 -3.45
C GLY A 81 18.34 -14.77 -4.60
N GLN A 82 18.40 -13.49 -4.97
CA GLN A 82 17.63 -12.93 -6.09
C GLN A 82 18.03 -13.58 -7.44
N PRO A 83 17.07 -13.93 -8.31
CA PRO A 83 17.38 -14.43 -9.64
C PRO A 83 18.06 -13.35 -10.49
N GLN A 84 18.91 -13.78 -11.44
CA GLN A 84 19.49 -12.87 -12.43
C GLN A 84 18.45 -12.37 -13.44
N GLY A 85 18.74 -11.26 -14.11
CA GLY A 85 17.85 -10.70 -15.13
C GLY A 85 16.62 -9.98 -14.56
N VAL A 86 16.72 -9.47 -13.34
CA VAL A 86 15.73 -8.55 -12.78
C VAL A 86 15.94 -7.17 -13.41
N ASP A 87 14.91 -6.70 -14.07
CA ASP A 87 14.87 -5.53 -14.96
C ASP A 87 14.03 -4.39 -14.39
N PHE A 88 13.89 -4.33 -13.07
CA PHE A 88 13.19 -3.26 -12.37
C PHE A 88 13.98 -2.77 -11.16
N ASP A 89 13.66 -1.54 -10.79
CA ASP A 89 14.25 -0.85 -9.68
C ASP A 89 13.53 -1.20 -8.37
N GLN A 90 14.30 -1.40 -7.30
CA GLN A 90 13.77 -1.69 -5.96
C GLN A 90 14.49 -0.88 -4.89
N TYR A 91 13.73 -0.53 -3.85
CA TYR A 91 14.17 0.33 -2.77
C TYR A 91 13.63 -0.19 -1.44
N GLY A 92 14.38 -0.02 -0.37
CA GLY A 92 13.92 -0.34 0.97
C GLY A 92 14.61 0.56 1.98
N GLY A 93 13.84 1.05 2.94
CA GLY A 93 14.34 2.01 3.91
C GLY A 93 13.29 2.45 4.90
N TYR A 94 13.68 3.37 5.76
CA TYR A 94 12.83 3.90 6.82
C TYR A 94 12.40 5.33 6.51
N VAL A 95 11.17 5.63 6.91
CA VAL A 95 10.63 6.99 6.93
C VAL A 95 10.12 7.27 8.34
N THR A 96 10.72 8.27 8.99
CA THR A 96 10.28 8.74 10.30
C THR A 96 8.93 9.43 10.19
N VAL A 97 7.98 9.02 11.04
CA VAL A 97 6.61 9.56 11.12
C VAL A 97 6.40 10.37 12.40
N ASP A 98 7.25 10.16 13.42
CA ASP A 98 7.26 10.95 14.65
C ASP A 98 8.68 11.07 15.18
N GLN A 99 9.23 12.28 15.10
CA GLN A 99 10.59 12.56 15.51
C GLN A 99 10.75 12.51 17.04
N LYS A 100 9.72 12.93 17.79
CA LYS A 100 9.77 13.03 19.25
C LYS A 100 9.87 11.64 19.86
N ASN A 101 9.05 10.72 19.38
CA ASN A 101 9.05 9.35 19.88
C ASN A 101 10.04 8.44 19.15
N GLY A 102 10.68 8.93 18.08
CA GLY A 102 11.59 8.16 17.24
C GLY A 102 10.87 7.01 16.52
N ARG A 103 9.66 7.28 16.01
CA ARG A 103 8.83 6.29 15.32
C ARG A 103 9.08 6.36 13.82
N ALA A 104 9.46 5.23 13.23
CA ALA A 104 9.77 5.12 11.81
C ALA A 104 9.13 3.86 11.21
N LEU A 105 8.58 4.01 10.00
CA LEU A 105 7.97 2.92 9.25
C LEU A 105 8.93 2.45 8.15
N PHE A 106 9.12 1.15 8.05
CA PHE A 106 9.86 0.49 6.98
C PHE A 106 8.96 0.32 5.75
N TYR A 107 9.55 0.50 4.58
CA TYR A 107 8.90 0.18 3.31
C TYR A 107 9.81 -0.64 2.41
N TYR A 108 9.19 -1.42 1.54
CA TYR A 108 9.81 -2.01 0.37
C TYR A 108 9.05 -1.55 -0.86
N PHE A 109 9.76 -0.96 -1.82
CA PHE A 109 9.19 -0.38 -3.03
C PHE A 109 9.81 -1.03 -4.26
N VAL A 110 8.96 -1.40 -5.22
CA VAL A 110 9.37 -2.00 -6.48
C VAL A 110 8.70 -1.26 -7.63
N GLU A 111 9.52 -0.82 -8.56
CA GLU A 111 9.03 -0.19 -9.78
C GLU A 111 8.55 -1.24 -10.77
N ALA A 112 7.79 -0.77 -11.76
CA ALA A 112 7.44 -1.60 -12.89
C ALA A 112 8.65 -1.83 -13.82
N PRO A 113 8.88 -3.04 -14.35
CA PRO A 113 10.04 -3.31 -15.22
C PRO A 113 10.05 -2.51 -16.52
N SER A 114 8.87 -2.11 -17.00
CA SER A 114 8.71 -1.31 -18.21
C SER A 114 7.65 -0.24 -17.97
N GLY A 115 7.91 0.98 -18.46
CA GLY A 115 6.97 2.10 -18.34
C GLY A 115 6.68 2.54 -16.90
N ALA A 116 7.63 2.36 -15.96
CA ALA A 116 7.46 2.79 -14.56
C ALA A 116 7.00 4.26 -14.44
N ALA A 117 7.56 5.13 -15.29
CA ALA A 117 7.25 6.56 -15.34
C ALA A 117 5.85 6.90 -15.88
N GLU A 118 5.04 5.93 -16.29
CA GLU A 118 3.65 6.11 -16.76
C GLU A 118 2.65 5.37 -15.87
N LYS A 119 3.10 4.28 -15.22
CA LYS A 119 2.27 3.39 -14.42
C LYS A 119 1.90 3.95 -13.05
N PRO A 120 0.70 3.61 -12.52
CA PRO A 120 0.22 4.13 -11.24
C PRO A 120 1.10 3.71 -10.06
N LEU A 121 0.98 4.43 -8.95
CA LEU A 121 1.54 4.03 -7.66
C LEU A 121 0.45 3.31 -6.86
N VAL A 122 0.77 2.13 -6.34
CA VAL A 122 -0.13 1.33 -5.53
C VAL A 122 0.51 1.07 -4.17
N LEU A 123 -0.13 1.55 -3.10
CA LEU A 123 0.21 1.17 -1.74
C LEU A 123 -0.46 -0.17 -1.41
N TRP A 124 0.29 -1.11 -0.85
CA TRP A 124 -0.22 -2.38 -0.33
C TRP A 124 -0.05 -2.47 1.18
N LEU A 125 -1.14 -2.84 1.87
CA LEU A 125 -1.21 -3.02 3.32
C LEU A 125 -1.79 -4.41 3.65
N ASN A 126 -1.03 -5.27 4.33
CA ASN A 126 -1.61 -6.44 4.97
C ASN A 126 -2.28 -6.03 6.32
N GLY A 127 -3.26 -6.82 6.75
CA GLY A 127 -4.05 -6.56 7.94
C GLY A 127 -3.48 -7.18 9.22
N GLY A 128 -4.23 -8.12 9.81
CA GLY A 128 -3.93 -8.76 11.10
C GLY A 128 -4.97 -8.39 12.17
N PRO A 129 -4.86 -7.23 12.86
CA PRO A 129 -3.83 -6.19 12.76
C PRO A 129 -2.42 -6.69 13.16
N GLY A 130 -1.37 -6.14 12.55
CA GLY A 130 0.02 -6.43 12.92
C GLY A 130 0.78 -7.36 11.97
N CYS A 131 0.18 -7.77 10.85
CA CYS A 131 0.84 -8.60 9.85
C CYS A 131 1.73 -7.76 8.93
N SER A 132 2.90 -8.31 8.55
CA SER A 132 3.88 -7.62 7.70
C SER A 132 3.46 -7.60 6.23
N SER A 133 3.41 -6.40 5.64
CA SER A 133 3.18 -6.21 4.19
C SER A 133 4.34 -6.69 3.33
N LEU A 134 5.56 -6.71 3.87
CA LEU A 134 6.72 -7.28 3.20
C LEU A 134 6.63 -8.82 3.22
N GLY A 135 6.39 -9.39 4.39
CA GLY A 135 6.36 -10.85 4.59
C GLY A 135 5.24 -11.55 3.83
N TYR A 136 4.02 -10.99 3.87
CA TYR A 136 2.87 -11.54 3.14
C TYR A 136 2.78 -10.95 1.73
N GLY A 137 2.44 -9.66 1.63
CA GLY A 137 2.23 -8.98 0.35
C GLY A 137 3.38 -9.15 -0.63
N ALA A 138 4.59 -8.77 -0.24
CA ALA A 138 5.71 -8.76 -1.18
C ALA A 138 6.28 -10.16 -1.46
N MET A 139 6.40 -11.02 -0.43
CA MET A 139 7.13 -12.28 -0.54
C MET A 139 6.25 -13.51 -0.76
N GLN A 140 4.95 -13.47 -0.45
CA GLN A 140 4.04 -14.60 -0.55
C GLN A 140 2.85 -14.36 -1.49
N GLU A 141 2.48 -13.10 -1.75
CA GLU A 141 1.26 -12.79 -2.51
C GLU A 141 1.47 -12.10 -3.86
N LEU A 142 1.83 -10.83 -3.92
CA LEU A 142 1.77 -10.05 -5.16
C LEU A 142 3.05 -9.32 -5.51
N GLY A 143 4.06 -9.35 -4.64
CA GLY A 143 5.37 -8.82 -4.97
C GLY A 143 6.11 -9.64 -6.03
N PRO A 144 7.27 -9.11 -6.48
CA PRO A 144 7.99 -9.63 -7.64
C PRO A 144 8.69 -10.96 -7.40
N PHE A 145 8.82 -11.37 -6.14
CA PHE A 145 9.57 -12.55 -5.74
C PHE A 145 8.75 -13.49 -4.85
N ARG A 146 9.18 -14.75 -4.81
CA ARG A 146 8.75 -15.77 -3.87
C ARG A 146 9.95 -16.35 -3.17
N VAL A 147 9.83 -16.61 -1.87
CA VAL A 147 10.82 -17.37 -1.12
C VAL A 147 10.74 -18.84 -1.57
N SER A 148 11.87 -19.38 -2.02
CA SER A 148 12.00 -20.79 -2.42
C SER A 148 11.91 -21.72 -1.20
N GLN A 149 11.63 -23.00 -1.44
CA GLN A 149 11.55 -24.03 -0.38
C GLN A 149 12.85 -24.19 0.43
N ASP A 150 13.99 -23.78 -0.12
CA ASP A 150 15.28 -23.80 0.57
C ASP A 150 15.45 -22.69 1.62
N ASN A 151 14.46 -21.76 1.71
CA ASN A 151 14.47 -20.56 2.56
C ASN A 151 15.72 -19.67 2.39
N LYS A 152 16.37 -19.76 1.23
CA LYS A 152 17.63 -19.06 0.92
C LYS A 152 17.59 -18.33 -0.41
N THR A 153 16.86 -18.87 -1.38
CA THR A 153 16.75 -18.30 -2.72
C THR A 153 15.38 -17.68 -2.96
N LEU A 154 15.33 -16.78 -3.94
CA LEU A 154 14.12 -16.17 -4.44
C LEU A 154 13.83 -16.68 -5.86
N THR A 155 12.55 -16.82 -6.18
CA THR A 155 12.08 -17.06 -7.55
C THR A 155 11.21 -15.90 -8.03
N LYS A 156 11.21 -15.62 -9.34
CA LYS A 156 10.38 -14.54 -9.91
C LYS A 156 8.91 -14.94 -9.87
N ASN A 157 8.06 -14.04 -9.39
CA ASN A 157 6.61 -14.18 -9.48
C ASN A 157 6.13 -13.65 -10.84
N LEU A 158 5.64 -14.54 -11.70
CA LEU A 158 5.16 -14.16 -13.04
C LEU A 158 3.86 -13.34 -13.02
N ASN A 159 3.11 -13.42 -11.91
CA ASN A 159 1.85 -12.70 -11.71
C ASN A 159 2.03 -11.51 -10.75
N ALA A 160 3.24 -11.00 -10.62
CA ALA A 160 3.53 -9.88 -9.73
C ALA A 160 2.79 -8.61 -10.17
N TRP A 161 2.26 -7.87 -9.21
CA TRP A 161 1.53 -6.63 -9.50
C TRP A 161 2.45 -5.52 -10.03
N ASN A 162 3.77 -5.61 -9.77
CA ASN A 162 4.70 -4.66 -10.35
C ASN A 162 4.82 -4.78 -11.89
N THR A 163 4.24 -5.81 -12.50
CA THR A 163 4.12 -5.87 -13.96
C THR A 163 3.22 -4.75 -14.52
N VAL A 164 2.26 -4.25 -13.74
CA VAL A 164 1.25 -3.25 -14.17
C VAL A 164 1.23 -1.97 -13.34
N ALA A 165 1.95 -1.92 -12.21
CA ALA A 165 2.02 -0.75 -11.32
C ALA A 165 3.40 -0.61 -10.69
N ASN A 166 3.67 0.54 -10.06
CA ASN A 166 4.75 0.68 -9.09
C ASN A 166 4.17 0.36 -7.71
N VAL A 167 4.73 -0.60 -6.99
CA VAL A 167 4.09 -1.17 -5.78
C VAL A 167 4.91 -0.86 -4.54
N LEU A 168 4.27 -0.22 -3.57
CA LEU A 168 4.83 0.18 -2.29
C LEU A 168 4.23 -0.68 -1.18
N PHE A 169 5.05 -1.53 -0.58
CA PHE A 169 4.69 -2.34 0.58
C PHE A 169 5.11 -1.61 1.84
N LEU A 170 4.13 -1.27 2.69
CA LEU A 170 4.37 -0.53 3.94
C LEU A 170 4.15 -1.43 5.14
N GLU A 171 5.15 -1.53 6.02
CA GLU A 171 4.99 -2.19 7.31
C GLU A 171 4.41 -1.19 8.32
N SER A 172 3.16 -1.43 8.73
CA SER A 172 2.41 -0.51 9.59
C SER A 172 1.44 -1.29 10.47
N PRO A 173 1.20 -0.86 11.74
CA PRO A 173 1.82 0.27 12.44
C PRO A 173 3.27 -0.01 12.89
N ALA A 174 3.88 0.93 13.61
CA ALA A 174 5.18 0.71 14.26
C ALA A 174 5.13 -0.49 15.22
N GLY A 175 6.15 -1.35 15.15
CA GLY A 175 6.20 -2.67 15.81
C GLY A 175 5.91 -3.83 14.85
N VAL A 176 5.40 -3.56 13.65
CA VAL A 176 5.18 -4.57 12.61
C VAL A 176 6.44 -4.76 11.77
N GLY A 177 6.93 -6.00 11.70
CA GLY A 177 8.09 -6.35 10.89
C GLY A 177 9.34 -5.57 11.31
N TYR A 178 9.85 -4.74 10.41
CA TYR A 178 11.00 -3.88 10.64
C TYR A 178 10.62 -2.48 11.17
N SER A 179 9.36 -2.06 11.06
CA SER A 179 8.90 -0.76 11.59
C SER A 179 9.01 -0.69 13.11
N TYR A 180 9.46 0.44 13.66
CA TYR A 180 9.78 0.55 15.08
C TYR A 180 9.44 1.92 15.69
N SER A 181 9.47 1.98 17.02
CA SER A 181 9.52 3.20 17.81
C SER A 181 10.60 3.11 18.89
N ASN A 182 11.33 4.21 19.10
CA ASN A 182 12.25 4.33 20.23
C ASN A 182 11.51 4.51 21.57
N THR A 183 10.20 4.79 21.53
CA THR A 183 9.35 4.97 22.71
C THR A 183 8.47 3.73 22.92
N SER A 184 8.77 2.93 23.93
CA SER A 184 8.10 1.63 24.14
C SER A 184 6.59 1.74 24.40
N SER A 185 6.09 2.84 24.97
CA SER A 185 4.65 3.04 25.17
C SER A 185 3.89 3.18 23.85
N ASP A 186 4.55 3.50 22.74
CA ASP A 186 3.92 3.59 21.42
C ASP A 186 3.25 2.28 21.01
N TYR A 187 3.84 1.14 21.37
CA TYR A 187 3.33 -0.18 21.00
C TYR A 187 1.99 -0.53 21.65
N ASN A 188 1.67 0.08 22.79
CA ASN A 188 0.40 -0.10 23.50
C ASN A 188 -0.66 0.94 23.10
N LEU A 189 -0.27 1.96 22.34
CA LEU A 189 -1.12 3.08 21.91
C LEU A 189 -1.47 2.99 20.41
N SER A 190 -1.18 1.86 19.77
CA SER A 190 -1.56 1.61 18.38
C SER A 190 -3.08 1.47 18.26
N GLY A 191 -3.64 2.03 17.20
CA GLY A 191 -5.07 1.95 16.89
C GLY A 191 -5.36 2.62 15.55
N ASP A 192 -6.45 2.22 14.91
CA ASP A 192 -7.00 2.67 13.62
C ASP A 192 -6.60 4.11 13.25
N GLN A 193 -7.05 5.10 14.04
CA GLN A 193 -6.78 6.52 13.78
C GLN A 193 -5.28 6.88 13.76
N ARG A 194 -4.49 6.35 14.69
CA ARG A 194 -3.04 6.64 14.75
C ARG A 194 -2.32 5.98 13.57
N THR A 195 -2.70 4.74 13.24
CA THR A 195 -2.14 4.00 12.11
C THR A 195 -2.39 4.76 10.80
N ALA A 196 -3.57 5.34 10.62
CA ALA A 196 -3.90 6.16 9.46
C ALA A 196 -3.12 7.49 9.42
N ASP A 197 -3.00 8.19 10.56
CA ASP A 197 -2.23 9.43 10.66
C ASP A 197 -0.73 9.21 10.36
N ASP A 198 -0.13 8.17 10.95
CA ASP A 198 1.27 7.80 10.73
C ASP A 198 1.50 7.37 9.26
N ALA A 199 0.59 6.60 8.68
CA ALA A 199 0.67 6.20 7.27
C ALA A 199 0.52 7.41 6.31
N TYR A 200 -0.30 8.40 6.66
CA TYR A 200 -0.42 9.64 5.90
C TYR A 200 0.88 10.46 5.97
N ILE A 201 1.44 10.66 7.16
CA ILE A 201 2.73 11.33 7.34
C ILE A 201 3.84 10.59 6.59
N PHE A 202 3.86 9.26 6.66
CA PHE A 202 4.75 8.41 5.87
C PHE A 202 4.63 8.73 4.38
N LEU A 203 3.41 8.79 3.83
CA LEU A 203 3.17 9.08 2.41
C LEU A 203 3.75 10.42 2.00
N LEU A 204 3.45 11.49 2.75
CA LEU A 204 3.97 12.83 2.44
C LEU A 204 5.50 12.82 2.43
N ASN A 205 6.07 12.20 3.45
CA ASN A 205 7.49 12.10 3.63
C ASN A 205 8.19 11.25 2.58
N TRP A 206 7.54 10.18 2.13
CA TRP A 206 8.01 9.30 1.07
C TRP A 206 7.93 10.01 -0.28
N LEU A 207 6.86 10.77 -0.55
CA LEU A 207 6.72 11.59 -1.77
C LEU A 207 7.75 12.72 -1.86
N GLU A 208 8.23 13.25 -0.73
CA GLU A 208 9.38 14.15 -0.77
C GLU A 208 10.67 13.44 -1.19
N ARG A 209 10.84 12.16 -0.80
CA ARG A 209 11.99 11.32 -1.18
C ARG A 209 11.91 10.83 -2.63
N PHE A 210 10.69 10.58 -3.13
CA PHE A 210 10.38 10.10 -4.47
C PHE A 210 9.48 11.12 -5.21
N PRO A 211 10.00 12.32 -5.52
CA PRO A 211 9.20 13.44 -6.02
C PRO A 211 8.52 13.16 -7.37
N GLU A 212 9.08 12.28 -8.20
CA GLU A 212 8.52 11.85 -9.48
C GLU A 212 7.18 11.09 -9.36
N TYR A 213 6.76 10.76 -8.14
CA TYR A 213 5.47 10.12 -7.86
C TYR A 213 4.39 11.07 -7.32
N LYS A 214 4.69 12.35 -7.04
CA LYS A 214 3.74 13.31 -6.44
C LYS A 214 2.42 13.46 -7.22
N ASP A 215 2.50 13.54 -8.53
CA ASP A 215 1.32 13.69 -9.40
C ASP A 215 0.75 12.36 -9.90
N ARG A 216 1.38 11.23 -9.52
CA ARG A 216 1.01 9.91 -10.02
C ARG A 216 -0.39 9.52 -9.57
N ALA A 217 -1.15 8.88 -10.45
CA ALA A 217 -2.38 8.21 -10.05
C ALA A 217 -2.07 7.23 -8.90
N PHE A 218 -2.66 7.47 -7.74
CA PHE A 218 -2.37 6.75 -6.52
C PHE A 218 -3.55 5.90 -6.09
N TYR A 219 -3.30 4.64 -5.75
CA TYR A 219 -4.31 3.71 -5.24
C TYR A 219 -3.85 3.12 -3.91
N ILE A 220 -4.80 2.90 -3.01
CA ILE A 220 -4.55 2.19 -1.76
C ILE A 220 -5.18 0.83 -1.87
N SER A 221 -4.42 -0.20 -1.55
CA SER A 221 -4.89 -1.58 -1.57
C SER A 221 -4.46 -2.32 -0.32
N GLY A 222 -5.23 -3.35 0.05
CA GLY A 222 -4.87 -4.17 1.17
C GLY A 222 -5.81 -5.33 1.40
N GLU A 223 -5.47 -6.17 2.36
CA GLU A 223 -6.26 -7.35 2.73
C GLU A 223 -6.50 -7.51 4.24
N SER A 224 -7.48 -8.35 4.59
CA SER A 224 -7.82 -8.68 5.99
C SER A 224 -8.25 -7.41 6.74
N PHE A 225 -7.70 -7.19 7.94
CA PHE A 225 -7.90 -5.97 8.75
C PHE A 225 -7.50 -4.67 8.02
N ALA A 226 -6.81 -4.73 6.88
CA ALA A 226 -6.63 -3.56 6.03
C ALA A 226 -7.97 -3.01 5.48
N GLY A 227 -9.07 -3.76 5.59
CA GLY A 227 -10.42 -3.21 5.43
C GLY A 227 -10.77 -2.07 6.39
N HIS A 228 -10.04 -1.91 7.49
CA HIS A 228 -10.05 -0.70 8.33
C HIS A 228 -9.01 0.33 7.84
N TYR A 229 -7.75 -0.10 7.65
CA TYR A 229 -6.65 0.80 7.32
C TYR A 229 -6.83 1.56 6.00
N VAL A 230 -7.28 0.85 4.95
CA VAL A 230 -7.41 1.39 3.60
C VAL A 230 -8.44 2.53 3.53
N PRO A 231 -9.71 2.34 3.95
CA PRO A 231 -10.68 3.43 3.92
C PRO A 231 -10.34 4.56 4.89
N GLU A 232 -9.72 4.25 6.04
CA GLU A 232 -9.34 5.29 7.01
C GLU A 232 -8.23 6.20 6.47
N LEU A 233 -7.18 5.62 5.88
CA LEU A 233 -6.12 6.38 5.21
C LEU A 233 -6.67 7.17 4.01
N ALA A 234 -7.56 6.57 3.21
CA ALA A 234 -8.20 7.24 2.09
C ALA A 234 -8.97 8.49 2.54
N ALA A 235 -9.75 8.36 3.61
CA ALA A 235 -10.51 9.47 4.18
C ALA A 235 -9.57 10.56 4.74
N THR A 236 -8.48 10.18 5.43
CA THR A 236 -7.45 11.12 5.90
C THR A 236 -6.82 11.91 4.75
N ILE A 237 -6.50 11.26 3.62
CA ILE A 237 -5.96 11.93 2.42
C ILE A 237 -6.96 12.92 1.84
N LEU A 238 -8.22 12.51 1.63
CA LEU A 238 -9.25 13.36 1.04
C LEU A 238 -9.52 14.61 1.89
N LEU A 239 -9.55 14.43 3.22
CA LEU A 239 -9.72 15.54 4.15
C LEU A 239 -8.55 16.52 4.06
N HIS A 240 -7.30 16.05 4.07
CA HIS A 240 -6.15 16.96 3.96
C HIS A 240 -6.06 17.65 2.59
N ASN A 241 -6.40 16.97 1.50
CA ASN A 241 -6.50 17.62 0.19
C ASN A 241 -7.55 18.76 0.21
N THR A 242 -8.69 18.51 0.84
CA THR A 242 -9.79 19.50 0.97
C THR A 242 -9.37 20.68 1.84
N TYR A 243 -8.81 20.42 3.03
CA TYR A 243 -8.36 21.47 3.97
C TYR A 243 -7.29 22.38 3.38
N ASN A 244 -6.39 21.84 2.55
CA ASN A 244 -5.32 22.62 1.92
C ASN A 244 -5.72 23.23 0.57
N ASN A 245 -6.97 23.03 0.12
CA ASN A 245 -7.47 23.45 -1.19
C ASN A 245 -6.53 23.08 -2.36
N ARG A 246 -5.88 21.91 -2.28
CA ARG A 246 -4.95 21.38 -3.30
C ARG A 246 -4.84 19.87 -3.22
N THR A 247 -4.54 19.21 -4.34
CA THR A 247 -4.25 17.78 -4.36
C THR A 247 -2.81 17.52 -3.94
N ILE A 248 -2.61 17.11 -2.68
CA ILE A 248 -1.30 16.73 -2.15
C ILE A 248 -0.98 15.28 -2.55
N VAL A 249 -1.97 14.39 -2.46
CA VAL A 249 -1.89 13.00 -2.92
C VAL A 249 -3.02 12.77 -3.92
N ASN A 250 -2.66 12.35 -5.13
CA ASN A 250 -3.60 12.13 -6.24
C ASN A 250 -4.32 10.77 -6.14
N LEU A 251 -5.06 10.57 -5.05
CA LEU A 251 -5.84 9.35 -4.77
C LEU A 251 -6.94 9.15 -5.83
N LYS A 252 -6.92 8.01 -6.52
CA LYS A 252 -7.88 7.63 -7.56
C LYS A 252 -8.85 6.54 -7.14
N GLY A 253 -8.47 5.69 -6.20
CA GLY A 253 -9.34 4.62 -5.74
C GLY A 253 -8.73 3.77 -4.63
N VAL A 254 -9.56 2.86 -4.13
CA VAL A 254 -9.17 1.89 -3.11
C VAL A 254 -9.57 0.48 -3.53
N LEU A 255 -8.81 -0.53 -3.11
CA LEU A 255 -9.13 -1.94 -3.27
C LEU A 255 -8.94 -2.67 -1.93
N VAL A 256 -10.00 -3.30 -1.44
CA VAL A 256 -9.94 -4.08 -0.20
C VAL A 256 -10.28 -5.52 -0.51
N ARG A 257 -9.35 -6.44 -0.20
CA ARG A 257 -9.61 -7.88 -0.29
C ARG A 257 -10.03 -8.40 1.08
N SER A 258 -11.22 -9.00 1.14
CA SER A 258 -11.73 -9.61 2.37
C SER A 258 -11.27 -11.07 2.48
N GLN A 259 -9.97 -11.28 2.72
CA GLN A 259 -9.48 -12.56 3.21
C GLN A 259 -8.92 -12.32 4.61
N ILE A 260 -9.58 -12.84 5.65
CA ILE A 260 -9.03 -12.85 7.00
C ILE A 260 -7.79 -13.74 6.95
N CYS A 261 -6.61 -13.21 7.31
CA CYS A 261 -5.44 -14.02 7.59
C CYS A 261 -5.78 -14.92 8.78
N MET A 262 -6.24 -16.14 8.51
CA MET A 262 -6.23 -17.20 9.53
C MET A 262 -4.85 -17.84 9.45
N LEU A 263 -4.05 -17.60 10.50
CA LEU A 263 -2.81 -18.33 10.78
C LEU A 263 -3.14 -19.73 11.28
#